data_AF-A0A914GGJ8-F1
#
_entry.id   AF-A0A914GGJ8-F1
#
_cell.length_a   1.000
_cell.length_b   1.000
_cell.length_c   1.000
_cell.angle_alpha   90.00
_cell.angle_beta   90.00
_cell.angle_gamma   90.00
#
_symmetry.space_group_name_H-M   'P 1'
#
loop_
_entity.id
_entity.type
_entity.pdbx_description
1 polymer ?
#
loop_
_entity_poly.entity_id
_entity_poly.type
_entity_poly.pdbx_seq_one_letter_code
_entity_poly.pdbx_strand_id
1 'polypeptide(L)' 'MLEPIVNVGKIHIEGCSDCLQRCFFCSICFNQNDPLFSFQLEKVYQCDECGALSHAKCFNRERRRDDWKCTRCERIRRKQ' A
#
# COMPACT_ATOMS: atom_id res chain seq x y z
N MET A 1 -6.78 24.69 8.24
CA MET A 1 -6.33 23.82 9.35
C MET A 1 -7.06 22.49 9.22
N LEU A 2 -6.43 21.45 8.65
CA LEU A 2 -7.07 20.14 8.38
C LEU A 2 -6.55 19.00 9.26
N GLU A 3 -5.40 19.20 9.91
CA GLU A 3 -4.73 18.21 10.77
C GLU A 3 -5.65 17.50 11.78
N PRO A 4 -6.52 18.20 12.56
CA PRO A 4 -7.35 17.51 13.55
C PRO A 4 -8.35 16.54 12.90
N ILE A 5 -8.91 16.90 11.74
CA ILE A 5 -9.86 16.06 11.00
C ILE A 5 -9.13 14.82 10.44
N VAL A 6 -7.94 15.02 9.89
CA VAL A 6 -7.11 13.93 9.36
C VAL A 6 -6.73 12.96 10.48
N ASN A 7 -6.38 13.47 11.67
CA ASN A 7 -5.99 12.63 12.79
C ASN A 7 -7.14 11.75 13.29
N VAL A 8 -8.35 12.32 13.43
CA VAL A 8 -9.55 11.54 13.79
C VAL A 8 -9.84 10.46 12.75
N GLY A 9 -9.73 10.79 11.47
CA GLY A 9 -9.93 9.83 10.38
C GLY A 9 -8.93 8.67 10.43
N LYS A 10 -7.63 8.96 10.67
CA LYS A 10 -6.59 7.92 10.82
C LYS A 10 -6.90 6.96 11.96
N ILE A 11 -7.21 7.48 13.15
CA ILE A 11 -7.54 6.67 14.33
C ILE A 11 -8.74 5.76 14.05
N HIS A 12 -9.78 6.28 13.40
CA HIS A 12 -10.95 5.48 13.05
C HIS A 12 -10.61 4.37 12.06
N ILE A 13 -9.92 4.69 10.96
CA ILE A 13 -9.61 3.70 9.91
C ILE A 13 -8.71 2.58 10.44
N GLU A 14 -7.75 2.90 11.30
CA GLU A 14 -6.83 1.92 11.87
C GLU A 14 -7.47 1.10 13.01
N GLY A 15 -8.47 1.64 13.71
CA GLY A 15 -9.16 0.97 14.82
C GLY A 15 -10.48 0.27 14.46
N CYS A 16 -11.07 0.57 13.31
CA CYS A 16 -12.36 0.02 12.89
C CYS A 16 -12.21 -1.29 12.12
N SER A 17 -12.90 -2.35 12.57
CA SER A 17 -12.90 -3.66 11.91
C SER A 17 -13.34 -3.59 10.46
N ASP A 18 -14.36 -2.80 10.14
CA ASP A 18 -14.91 -2.70 8.78
C ASP A 18 -13.94 -1.98 7.84
N CYS A 19 -13.22 -0.98 8.35
CA CYS A 19 -12.16 -0.31 7.59
C CYS A 19 -10.96 -1.23 7.38
N LEU A 20 -10.58 -2.02 8.39
CA LEU A 20 -9.52 -3.02 8.28
C LEU A 20 -9.85 -4.10 7.24
N GLN A 21 -11.11 -4.53 7.10
CA GLN A 21 -11.50 -5.47 6.04
C GLN A 21 -11.28 -4.90 4.62
N ARG A 22 -11.21 -3.57 4.48
CA ARG A 22 -10.97 -2.86 3.21
C ARG A 22 -9.52 -2.41 3.06
N CYS A 23 -8.63 -2.80 3.97
CA CYS A 23 -7.22 -2.50 3.85
C CYS A 23 -6.59 -3.21 2.65
N PHE A 24 -5.38 -2.79 2.29
CA PHE A 24 -4.57 -3.50 1.31
C PHE A 24 -3.42 -4.21 2.01
N PHE A 25 -2.94 -5.29 1.40
CA PHE A 25 -1.71 -5.93 1.82
C PHE A 25 -0.58 -5.57 0.88
N CYS A 26 0.66 -5.61 1.40
CA CYS A 26 1.84 -5.38 0.59
C CYS A 26 1.88 -6.33 -0.61
N SER A 27 1.89 -5.78 -1.83
CA SER A 27 1.92 -6.54 -3.08
C SER A 27 3.21 -7.34 -3.33
N ILE A 28 4.21 -7.19 -2.44
CA ILE A 28 5.52 -7.84 -2.52
C ILE A 28 5.61 -8.99 -1.51
N CYS A 29 5.38 -8.73 -0.22
CA CYS A 29 5.54 -9.75 0.83
C CYS A 29 4.23 -10.42 1.27
N PHE A 30 3.07 -9.88 0.87
CA PHE A 30 1.74 -10.41 1.22
C PHE A 30 1.53 -10.65 2.72
N ASN A 31 2.23 -9.92 3.59
CA ASN A 31 2.07 -10.03 5.04
C ASN A 31 0.66 -9.55 5.44
N GLN A 32 -0.17 -10.47 5.92
CA GLN A 32 -1.55 -10.18 6.35
C GLN A 32 -1.63 -9.54 7.74
N ASN A 33 -0.54 -9.61 8.52
CA ASN A 33 -0.49 -9.03 9.86
C ASN A 33 -0.15 -7.53 9.85
N ASP A 34 0.18 -6.95 8.69
CA ASP A 34 0.52 -5.54 8.56
C ASP A 34 -0.35 -4.88 7.47
N PRO A 35 -1.58 -4.45 7.82
CA PRO A 35 -2.48 -3.81 6.87
C PRO A 35 -1.92 -2.45 6.43
N LEU A 36 -2.11 -2.16 5.15
CA LEU A 36 -1.66 -0.93 4.51
C LEU A 36 -2.83 -0.08 4.06
N PHE A 37 -2.67 1.23 4.28
CA PHE A 37 -3.59 2.24 3.79
C PHE A 37 -2.83 3.28 2.97
N SER A 38 -3.47 3.81 1.92
CA SER A 38 -2.85 4.76 0.99
C SER A 38 -2.45 6.09 1.65
N PHE A 39 -3.08 6.48 2.76
CA PHE A 39 -2.74 7.69 3.50
C PHE A 39 -1.47 7.56 4.36
N GLN A 40 -0.90 6.35 4.51
CA GLN A 40 0.30 6.11 5.31
C GLN A 40 1.58 6.37 4.49
N LEU A 41 1.74 7.61 4.02
CA LEU A 41 2.77 8.03 3.06
C LEU A 41 4.21 7.67 3.46
N GLU A 42 4.51 7.59 4.76
CA GLU A 42 5.84 7.21 5.28
C GLU A 42 6.08 5.69 5.32
N LYS A 43 5.00 4.91 5.39
CA LYS A 43 5.05 3.44 5.53
C LYS A 43 4.90 2.72 4.20
N VAL A 44 4.21 3.32 3.24
CA VAL A 44 3.81 2.66 2.00
C VAL A 44 4.33 3.37 0.77
N TYR A 45 4.55 2.58 -0.28
CA TYR A 45 4.67 3.06 -1.65
C TYR A 45 3.45 2.59 -2.44
N GLN A 46 2.81 3.52 -3.15
CA GLN A 46 1.71 3.25 -4.05
C GLN A 46 2.22 3.25 -5.49
N CYS A 47 1.88 2.23 -6.27
CA CYS A 47 2.17 2.21 -7.70
C CYS A 47 1.29 3.23 -8.45
N ASP A 48 1.91 4.13 -9.21
CA ASP A 48 1.21 5.19 -9.95
C ASP A 48 0.31 4.67 -11.07
N GLU A 49 0.60 3.49 -11.64
CA GLU A 49 -0.21 2.88 -12.70
C GLU A 49 -1.44 2.13 -12.17
N CYS A 50 -1.27 1.27 -11.16
CA CYS A 50 -2.32 0.33 -10.73
C CYS A 50 -2.85 0.54 -9.31
N GLY A 51 -2.28 1.49 -8.56
CA GLY A 51 -2.65 1.77 -7.18
C GLY A 51 -2.30 0.67 -6.16
N ALA A 52 -1.49 -0.33 -6.54
CA ALA A 52 -1.04 -1.36 -5.61
C ALA A 52 -0.18 -0.75 -4.49
N LEU A 53 -0.46 -1.15 -3.25
CA LEU A 53 0.33 -0.74 -2.08
C LEU A 53 1.41 -1.76 -1.77
N SER A 54 2.57 -1.25 -1.35
CA SER A 54 3.69 -2.04 -0.85
C SER A 54 4.34 -1.33 0.32
N HIS A 55 4.99 -2.04 1.24
CA HIS A 55 5.79 -1.37 2.26
C HIS A 55 6.93 -0.59 1.59
N ALA A 56 7.21 0.63 2.07
CA ALA A 56 8.33 1.44 1.58
C ALA A 56 9.67 0.68 1.65
N LYS A 57 9.87 -0.12 2.70
CA LYS A 57 11.04 -1.01 2.84
C LYS A 57 11.09 -2.13 1.80
N CYS A 58 9.94 -2.76 1.50
CA CYS A 58 9.85 -3.80 0.48
C CYS A 58 10.11 -3.22 -0.91
N PHE A 59 9.51 -2.07 -1.21
CA PHE A 59 9.73 -1.33 -2.44
C PHE A 59 11.20 -0.94 -2.61
N ASN A 60 11.82 -0.33 -1.59
CA ASN A 60 13.23 0.07 -1.65
C ASN A 60 14.20 -1.11 -1.82
N ARG A 61 13.85 -2.30 -1.28
CA ARG A 61 14.64 -3.52 -1.50
C ARG A 61 14.54 -4.00 -2.95
N GLU A 62 13.33 -4.03 -3.48
CA GLU A 62 13.07 -4.52 -4.83
C GLU A 62 13.54 -3.55 -5.92
N ARG A 63 13.39 -2.23 -5.72
CA ARG A 63 13.89 -1.17 -6.62
C ARG A 63 15.40 -1.19 -6.82
N ARG A 64 16.18 -1.79 -5.91
CA ARG A 64 17.63 -1.99 -6.11
C ARG A 64 17.95 -3.01 -7.19
N ARG A 65 16.96 -3.76 -7.69
CA ARG A 65 17.08 -4.53 -8.93
C ARG A 65 16.79 -3.60 -10.10
N ASP A 66 17.72 -3.46 -11.03
CA ASP A 66 17.60 -2.61 -12.22
C ASP A 66 16.29 -2.81 -13.01
N ASP A 67 15.74 -4.02 -12.99
CA ASP A 67 14.54 -4.40 -13.74
C ASP A 67 13.22 -4.37 -12.94
N TRP A 68 13.16 -3.64 -11.83
CA TRP A 68 11.94 -3.66 -11.02
C TRP A 68 10.72 -3.17 -11.79
N LYS A 69 9.75 -4.06 -11.98
CA LYS A 69 8.41 -3.78 -12.52
C LYS A 69 7.38 -4.12 -11.47
N CYS A 70 6.30 -3.34 -11.40
CA CYS A 70 5.19 -3.68 -10.54
C CYS A 70 4.58 -5.02 -10.99
N THR A 71 4.70 -6.04 -10.14
CA THR A 71 4.20 -7.40 -10.41
C THR A 71 2.71 -7.43 -10.74
N ARG A 72 1.92 -6.51 -10.16
CA ARG A 72 0.50 -6.36 -10.47
C ARG A 72 0.29 -5.80 -11.88
N CYS A 73 1.01 -4.75 -12.27
CA CYS A 73 0.97 -4.21 -13.63
C CYS A 73 1.34 -5.28 -14.65
N GLU A 74 2.38 -6.07 -14.40
CA GLU A 74 2.77 -7.16 -15.30
C GLU A 74 1.67 -8.22 -15.43
N ARG A 75 1.02 -8.61 -14.32
CA ARG A 75 -0.12 -9.54 -14.37
C ARG A 75 -1.30 -8.97 -15.14
N ILE A 76 -1.59 -7.68 -15.01
CA ILE A 76 -2.67 -7.02 -15.76
C ILE A 76 -2.34 -7.00 -17.25
N ARG A 77 -1.11 -6.63 -17.62
CA ARG A 77 -0.64 -6.59 -19.02
C ARG A 77 -0.67 -7.97 -19.68
N ARG A 78 -0.40 -9.06 -18.95
CA ARG A 78 -0.48 -10.43 -19.46
C ARG A 78 -1.90 -10.97 -19.66
N LYS A 79 -2.92 -10.28 -19.15
CA LYS A 79 -4.33 -10.67 -19.28
C LYS A 79 -5.07 -9.95 -20.42
N GLN A 80 -4.40 -9.04 -21.12
CA GLN A 80 -4.87 -8.42 -22.36
C GLN A 80 -4.39 -9.25 -23.56
#